data_AF-A0A2M7H3L6-F1
#
_entry.id   AF-A0A2M7H3L6-F1
#
_cell.length_a   1.000
_cell.length_b   1.000
_cell.length_c   1.000
_cell.angle_alpha   90.00
_cell.angle_beta   90.00
_cell.angle_gamma   90.00
#
_symmetry.space_group_name_H-M   'P 1'
#
loop_
_entity.id
_entity.type
_entity.pdbx_description
1 polymer ?
#
loop_
_entity_poly.entity_id
_entity_poly.type
_entity_poly.pdbx_seq_one_letter_code
_entity_poly.pdbx_strand_id
1 'polypeptide(L)'
;MAQKKKAVSKSSKAVKKTSKFLLGAGVAAAVAGGVVAFITQTKRGQQMAKKGREHATEIAKKVAVETENMKKVSREHYEEIVDNVVAQYQKQKKVTAAVAKELSAELKKEWTKVRKELSK
;
A
#
# COMPACT_ATOMS: atom_id res chain seq x y z
N MET A 1 26.22 -20.09 56.09
CA MET A 1 26.12 -18.69 56.56
C MET A 1 25.75 -17.79 55.37
N ALA A 2 24.77 -16.89 55.58
CA ALA A 2 24.36 -15.67 54.85
C ALA A 2 24.55 -15.57 53.31
N GLN A 3 23.50 -15.55 52.48
CA GLN A 3 22.47 -14.50 52.19
C GLN A 3 22.90 -13.32 51.28
N LYS A 4 22.16 -13.21 50.15
CA LYS A 4 21.61 -12.01 49.47
C LYS A 4 22.54 -10.95 48.86
N LYS A 5 22.38 -10.73 47.53
CA LYS A 5 21.94 -9.44 46.97
C LYS A 5 20.97 -9.65 45.79
N LYS A 6 19.97 -8.78 45.75
CA LYS A 6 18.76 -8.76 44.92
C LYS A 6 18.89 -7.58 43.95
N ALA A 7 18.69 -7.79 42.65
CA ALA A 7 18.34 -6.76 41.66
C ALA A 7 17.81 -7.47 40.41
N VAL A 8 16.48 -7.50 40.19
CA VAL A 8 15.74 -6.59 39.28
C VAL A 8 15.69 -7.18 37.85
N SER A 9 14.70 -8.04 37.58
CA SER A 9 13.42 -7.73 36.93
C SER A 9 13.47 -7.71 35.39
N LYS A 10 12.84 -8.73 34.81
CA LYS A 10 11.69 -8.58 33.90
C LYS A 10 11.97 -8.00 32.49
N SER A 11 11.77 -8.90 31.52
CA SER A 11 10.89 -8.67 30.37
C SER A 11 11.49 -8.06 29.11
N SER A 12 11.65 -8.98 28.15
CA SER A 12 10.98 -8.93 26.84
C SER A 12 11.70 -8.33 25.64
N LYS A 13 11.80 -9.24 24.68
CA LYS A 13 11.87 -9.05 23.23
C LYS A 13 13.21 -8.58 22.71
N ALA A 14 14.04 -9.59 22.47
CA ALA A 14 14.65 -9.82 21.16
C ALA A 14 13.98 -8.98 20.07
N VAL A 15 14.68 -7.94 19.62
CA VAL A 15 14.33 -7.19 18.43
C VAL A 15 14.50 -8.16 17.25
N LYS A 16 13.41 -8.86 16.91
CA LYS A 16 13.37 -9.70 15.71
C LYS A 16 13.48 -8.76 14.52
N LYS A 17 14.67 -8.74 13.91
CA LYS A 17 14.93 -8.20 12.59
C LYS A 17 14.16 -9.09 11.58
N THR A 18 12.86 -8.86 11.43
CA THR A 18 11.96 -9.64 10.57
C THR A 18 10.94 -8.70 9.93
N SER A 19 11.31 -7.83 8.99
CA SER A 19 10.34 -6.79 8.57
C SER A 19 10.57 -6.13 7.20
N LYS A 20 11.14 -6.81 6.20
CA LYS A 20 11.19 -6.22 4.84
C LYS A 20 10.69 -7.12 3.73
N PHE A 21 10.82 -8.45 3.88
CA PHE A 21 10.36 -9.39 2.86
C PHE A 21 8.89 -9.82 3.04
N LEU A 22 8.35 -9.83 4.27
CA LEU A 22 6.93 -10.14 4.50
C LEU A 22 5.98 -8.94 4.32
N LEU A 23 6.47 -7.71 4.49
CA LEU A 23 5.63 -6.51 4.28
C LEU A 23 5.21 -6.35 2.82
N GLY A 24 6.00 -6.87 1.86
CA GLY A 24 5.78 -6.56 0.45
C GLY A 24 4.59 -7.24 -0.20
N ALA A 25 4.35 -8.51 0.14
CA ALA A 25 3.20 -9.24 -0.40
C ALA A 25 1.86 -8.69 0.11
N GLY A 26 1.80 -8.25 1.38
CA GLY A 26 0.58 -7.73 1.99
C GLY A 26 0.16 -6.36 1.44
N VAL A 27 1.12 -5.45 1.27
CA VAL A 27 0.87 -4.13 0.66
C VAL A 27 0.42 -4.29 -0.80
N ALA A 28 1.13 -5.12 -1.58
CA ALA A 28 0.76 -5.39 -2.97
C ALA A 28 -0.66 -5.97 -3.08
N ALA A 29 -1.03 -6.90 -2.20
CA ALA A 29 -2.38 -7.46 -2.17
C ALA A 29 -3.45 -6.42 -1.81
N ALA A 30 -3.19 -5.55 -0.84
CA ALA A 30 -4.13 -4.49 -0.46
C ALA A 30 -4.34 -3.47 -1.59
N VAL A 31 -3.27 -3.01 -2.22
CA VAL A 31 -3.34 -2.08 -3.36
C VAL A 31 -4.03 -2.73 -4.56
N ALA A 32 -3.67 -3.97 -4.89
CA ALA A 32 -4.33 -4.73 -5.96
C ALA A 32 -5.83 -4.92 -5.68
N GLY A 33 -6.20 -5.20 -4.43
CA GLY A 33 -7.58 -5.24 -3.98
C GLY A 33 -8.35 -3.95 -4.26
N GLY A 34 -7.72 -2.79 -4.01
CA GLY A 34 -8.28 -1.48 -4.34
C GLY A 34 -8.49 -1.24 -5.83
N VAL A 35 -7.52 -1.66 -6.66
CA VAL A 35 -7.67 -1.57 -8.12
C VAL A 35 -8.77 -2.50 -8.63
N VAL A 36 -8.88 -3.72 -8.08
CA VAL A 36 -9.95 -4.67 -8.43
C VAL A 36 -11.32 -4.14 -7.99
N ALA A 37 -11.41 -3.56 -6.79
CA ALA A 37 -12.62 -2.90 -6.31
C ALA A 37 -13.03 -1.76 -7.26
N PHE A 38 -12.10 -0.87 -7.62
CA PHE A 38 -12.35 0.20 -8.58
C PHE A 38 -12.85 -0.33 -9.93
N ILE A 39 -12.19 -1.37 -10.47
CA ILE A 39 -12.53 -1.99 -11.75
C ILE A 39 -13.92 -2.62 -11.73
N THR A 40 -14.31 -3.26 -10.64
CA THR A 40 -15.57 -4.00 -10.55
C THR A 40 -16.74 -3.08 -10.18
N GLN A 41 -16.51 -2.09 -9.32
CA GLN A 41 -17.56 -1.24 -8.75
C GLN A 41 -17.88 -0.01 -9.61
N THR A 42 -16.99 0.41 -10.51
CA THR A 42 -17.18 1.62 -11.31
C THR A 42 -17.27 1.33 -12.81
N LYS A 43 -18.15 2.05 -13.53
CA LYS A 43 -18.24 1.94 -14.99
C LYS A 43 -16.92 2.35 -15.69
N ARG A 44 -16.19 3.30 -15.10
CA ARG A 44 -14.90 3.77 -15.64
C ARG A 44 -13.78 2.76 -15.38
N GLY A 45 -13.75 2.13 -14.22
CA GLY A 45 -12.86 1.02 -13.91
C GLY A 45 -13.10 -0.19 -14.82
N GLN A 46 -14.35 -0.54 -15.12
CA GLN A 46 -14.66 -1.60 -16.08
C GLN A 46 -14.12 -1.29 -17.48
N GLN A 47 -14.22 -0.04 -17.93
CA GLN A 47 -13.65 0.38 -19.22
C GLN A 47 -12.11 0.33 -19.20
N MET A 48 -11.49 0.74 -18.10
CA MET A 48 -10.05 0.63 -17.90
C MET A 48 -9.61 -0.83 -17.92
N ALA A 49 -10.34 -1.74 -17.30
CA ALA A 49 -9.99 -3.17 -17.34
C ALA A 49 -10.16 -3.80 -18.71
N LYS A 50 -11.12 -3.35 -19.52
CA LYS A 50 -11.31 -3.85 -20.89
C LYS A 50 -10.21 -3.38 -21.86
N LYS A 51 -9.71 -2.16 -21.68
CA LYS A 51 -8.80 -1.50 -22.63
C LYS A 51 -7.37 -1.30 -22.12
N GLY A 52 -7.14 -1.48 -20.82
CA GLY A 52 -5.91 -1.07 -20.13
C GLY A 52 -5.70 -1.81 -18.80
N ARG A 53 -6.03 -3.11 -18.76
CA ARG A 53 -5.80 -3.97 -17.58
C ARG A 53 -4.32 -3.98 -17.16
N GLU A 54 -3.43 -3.95 -18.14
CA GLU A 54 -1.99 -3.84 -17.92
C GLU A 54 -1.67 -2.59 -17.11
N HIS A 55 -2.17 -1.42 -17.53
CA HIS A 55 -1.97 -0.16 -16.81
C HIS A 55 -2.53 -0.19 -15.38
N ALA A 56 -3.68 -0.82 -15.18
CA ALA A 56 -4.24 -0.99 -13.84
C ALA A 56 -3.32 -1.83 -12.93
N THR A 57 -2.74 -2.89 -13.49
CA THR A 57 -1.79 -3.77 -12.78
C THR A 57 -0.47 -3.06 -12.52
N GLU A 58 0.03 -2.30 -13.51
CA GLU A 58 1.23 -1.50 -13.37
C GLU A 58 1.07 -0.42 -12.29
N ILE A 59 -0.06 0.28 -12.24
CA ILE A 59 -0.37 1.27 -11.20
C ILE A 59 -0.38 0.61 -9.83
N ALA A 60 -1.07 -0.52 -9.68
CA ALA A 60 -1.11 -1.25 -8.42
C ALA A 60 0.31 -1.64 -7.95
N LYS A 61 1.12 -2.18 -8.86
CA LYS A 61 2.50 -2.57 -8.59
C LYS A 61 3.35 -1.37 -8.20
N LYS A 62 3.25 -0.26 -8.92
CA LYS A 62 4.08 0.93 -8.67
C LYS A 62 3.72 1.59 -7.35
N VAL A 63 2.43 1.71 -7.02
CA VAL A 63 1.96 2.20 -5.71
C VAL A 63 2.47 1.29 -4.60
N ALA A 64 2.36 -0.03 -4.75
CA ALA A 64 2.84 -0.98 -3.75
C ALA A 64 4.35 -0.83 -3.51
N VAL A 65 5.15 -0.90 -4.57
CA VAL A 65 6.61 -0.78 -4.50
C VAL A 65 7.03 0.55 -3.87
N GLU A 66 6.43 1.67 -4.28
CA GLU A 66 6.78 2.99 -3.73
C GLU A 66 6.39 3.11 -2.25
N THR A 67 5.25 2.51 -1.86
CA THR A 67 4.81 2.41 -0.46
C THR A 67 5.78 1.55 0.38
N GLU A 68 6.23 0.41 -0.14
CA GLU A 68 7.16 -0.51 0.54
C GLU A 68 8.59 0.05 0.70
N ASN A 69 9.02 0.90 -0.23
CA ASN A 69 10.34 1.52 -0.18
C ASN A 69 10.46 2.51 0.98
N MET A 70 9.36 3.07 1.46
CA MET A 70 9.35 3.98 2.60
C MET A 70 9.46 3.22 3.93
N LYS A 71 10.41 3.64 4.78
CA LYS A 71 10.60 3.07 6.13
C LYS A 71 9.43 3.36 7.08
N LYS A 72 8.74 4.49 6.89
CA LYS A 72 7.55 4.89 7.63
C LYS A 72 6.58 5.48 6.63
N VAL A 73 5.46 4.81 6.44
CA VAL A 73 4.38 5.31 5.58
C VAL A 73 3.32 5.92 6.48
N SER A 74 3.14 7.23 6.37
CA SER A 74 1.97 7.92 6.89
C SER A 74 0.86 7.89 5.86
N ARG A 75 -0.38 8.12 6.29
CA ARG A 75 -1.53 8.23 5.38
C ARG A 75 -1.24 9.25 4.27
N GLU A 76 -0.77 10.44 4.64
CA GLU A 76 -0.44 11.52 3.70
C GLU A 76 0.59 11.08 2.65
N HIS A 77 1.62 10.34 3.05
CA HIS A 77 2.64 9.83 2.13
C HIS A 77 2.04 8.80 1.16
N TYR A 78 1.19 7.90 1.66
CA TYR A 78 0.49 6.95 0.80
C TYR A 78 -0.44 7.66 -0.20
N GLU A 79 -1.19 8.67 0.24
CA GLU A 79 -2.07 9.44 -0.64
C GLU A 79 -1.25 10.17 -1.72
N GLU A 80 -0.09 10.73 -1.38
CA GLU A 80 0.84 11.37 -2.32
C GLU A 80 1.42 10.38 -3.34
N ILE A 81 1.84 9.18 -2.91
CA ILE A 81 2.28 8.09 -3.80
C ILE A 81 1.18 7.76 -4.80
N VAL A 82 -0.05 7.55 -4.31
CA VAL A 82 -1.20 7.24 -5.16
C VAL A 82 -1.44 8.34 -6.19
N ASP A 83 -1.50 9.61 -5.76
CA ASP A 83 -1.70 10.74 -6.67
C ASP A 83 -0.57 10.83 -7.70
N ASN A 84 0.68 10.70 -7.27
CA ASN A 84 1.83 10.84 -8.15
C ASN A 84 1.87 9.72 -9.18
N VAL A 85 1.72 8.46 -8.76
CA VAL A 85 1.66 7.31 -9.66
C VAL A 85 0.51 7.49 -10.65
N VAL A 86 -0.71 7.73 -10.19
CA VAL A 86 -1.86 7.83 -11.08
C VAL A 86 -1.75 9.04 -12.03
N ALA A 87 -1.21 10.16 -11.56
CA ALA A 87 -0.93 11.33 -12.40
C ALA A 87 0.12 11.04 -13.48
N GLN A 88 1.14 10.22 -13.22
CA GLN A 88 2.10 9.80 -14.25
C GLN A 88 1.41 9.01 -15.36
N TYR A 89 0.53 8.07 -15.02
CA TYR A 89 -0.22 7.30 -16.02
C TYR A 89 -1.22 8.17 -16.78
N GLN A 90 -1.78 9.20 -16.14
CA GLN A 90 -2.60 10.20 -16.82
C GLN A 90 -1.77 11.02 -17.81
N LYS A 91 -0.59 11.52 -17.40
CA LYS A 91 0.33 12.28 -18.28
C LYS A 91 0.78 11.46 -19.49
N GLN A 92 1.00 10.17 -19.30
CA GLN A 92 1.32 9.22 -20.36
C GLN A 92 0.11 8.84 -21.24
N LYS A 93 -1.07 9.42 -21.00
CA LYS A 93 -2.34 9.10 -21.67
C LYS A 93 -2.73 7.61 -21.59
N LYS A 94 -2.16 6.87 -20.63
CA LYS A 94 -2.50 5.47 -20.32
C LYS A 94 -3.86 5.37 -19.60
N VAL A 95 -4.25 6.43 -18.89
CA VAL A 95 -5.57 6.57 -18.26
C VAL A 95 -6.15 7.96 -18.53
N THR A 96 -7.48 8.08 -18.53
CA THR A 96 -8.15 9.38 -18.64
C THR A 96 -8.12 10.10 -17.29
N ALA A 97 -8.24 11.44 -17.30
CA ALA A 97 -8.29 12.23 -16.07
C ALA A 97 -9.44 11.81 -15.13
N ALA A 98 -10.59 11.40 -15.69
CA ALA A 98 -11.71 10.92 -14.90
C ALA A 98 -11.41 9.58 -14.23
N VAL A 99 -10.79 8.63 -14.96
CA VAL A 99 -10.34 7.35 -14.41
C VAL A 99 -9.27 7.58 -13.33
N ALA A 100 -8.30 8.45 -13.60
CA ALA A 100 -7.25 8.81 -12.67
C ALA A 100 -7.80 9.35 -11.34
N LYS A 101 -8.77 10.27 -11.40
CA LYS A 101 -9.40 10.85 -10.21
C LYS A 101 -10.14 9.81 -9.38
N GLU A 102 -10.95 8.95 -10.00
CA GLU A 102 -11.70 7.92 -9.27
C GLU A 102 -10.80 6.80 -8.74
N LEU A 103 -9.82 6.36 -9.53
CA LEU A 103 -8.86 5.33 -9.10
C LEU A 103 -8.04 5.81 -7.90
N SER A 104 -7.58 7.06 -7.93
CA SER A 104 -6.85 7.65 -6.80
C SER A 104 -7.74 7.70 -5.55
N ALA A 105 -9.00 8.12 -5.69
CA ALA A 105 -9.94 8.13 -4.58
C ALA A 105 -10.18 6.74 -4.00
N GLU A 106 -10.31 5.70 -4.84
CA GLU A 106 -10.54 4.33 -4.37
C GLU A 106 -9.31 3.74 -3.66
N LEU A 107 -8.12 3.91 -4.23
CA LEU A 107 -6.88 3.46 -3.62
C LEU A 107 -6.64 4.12 -2.26
N LYS A 108 -6.94 5.41 -2.12
CA LYS A 108 -6.81 6.13 -0.84
C LYS A 108 -7.74 5.57 0.25
N LYS A 109 -8.94 5.07 -0.10
CA LYS A 109 -9.84 4.41 0.87
C LYS A 109 -9.24 3.11 1.41
N GLU A 110 -8.46 2.42 0.60
CA GLU A 110 -7.82 1.16 0.97
C GLU A 110 -6.60 1.33 1.89
N TRP A 111 -6.25 2.58 2.24
CA TRP A 111 -5.21 2.90 3.21
C TRP A 111 -5.32 2.07 4.49
N THR A 112 -6.53 1.85 5.00
CA THR A 112 -6.73 1.08 6.24
C THR A 112 -6.21 -0.36 6.11
N LYS A 113 -6.38 -0.98 4.93
CA LYS A 113 -5.87 -2.33 4.63
C LYS A 113 -4.36 -2.30 4.45
N VAL A 114 -3.84 -1.32 3.69
CA VAL A 114 -2.40 -1.13 3.49
C VAL A 114 -1.68 -0.92 4.82
N ARG A 115 -2.17 -0.01 5.67
CA ARG A 115 -1.63 0.25 7.01
C ARG A 115 -1.62 -1.00 7.88
N LYS A 116 -2.69 -1.80 7.84
CA LYS A 116 -2.78 -3.05 8.60
C LYS A 116 -1.67 -4.02 8.19
N GLU A 117 -1.42 -4.14 6.89
CA GLU A 117 -0.37 -5.00 6.35
C GLU A 117 1.04 -4.42 6.61
N LEU A 118 1.21 -3.10 6.64
CA LEU A 118 2.45 -2.43 7.04
C LEU A 118 2.77 -2.56 8.55
N SER A 119 1.76 -2.78 9.39
CA SER A 119 1.91 -2.92 10.84
C SER A 119 2.15 -4.36 11.32
N LYS A 120 2.16 -5.32 10.39
CA LYS A 120 2.31 -6.76 10.63
C LYS A 120 3.78 -7.17 10.65
#